data_AF-A0A839PG41-F1
#
_entry.id   AF-A0A839PG41-F1
#
_cell.length_a   1.000
_cell.length_b   1.000
_cell.length_c   1.000
_cell.angle_alpha   90.00
_cell.angle_beta   90.00
_cell.angle_gamma   90.00
#
_symmetry.space_group_name_H-M   'P 1'
#
loop_
_entity.id
_entity.type
_entity.pdbx_description
1 polymer ?
#
loop_
_entity_poly.entity_id
_entity_poly.type
_entity_poly.pdbx_seq_one_letter_code
_entity_poly.pdbx_strand_id
1 'polypeptide(L)'
;MMPLSLLTYAQIGLWDNADKPETFVDPKTGQMRKRYKGLRYKVSIEGWTVPASLIQKRSGAQFSRGVQLRQAGEFELKIVDVNRSTGKFTAAFADELRSLIARNDPEDLYGVLSDRHGGFRYFEHQYVHVRFTTDDEGATVPEVTLHVDGQTLVADQMTAKFISPKQRGAGLRYHQYVDRCGYAEHVASQRAARLAQPVGGSQA
;
A
#
# COMPACT_ATOMS: atom_id res chain seq x y z
N MET A 1 9.89 17.52 19.61
CA MET A 1 9.12 16.41 20.20
C MET A 1 8.97 15.39 19.08
N MET A 2 9.77 14.31 19.08
CA MET A 2 9.79 13.37 17.95
C MET A 2 8.52 12.51 17.98
N PRO A 3 7.61 12.54 17.01
CA PRO A 3 6.46 11.67 17.09
C PRO A 3 6.86 10.26 16.61
N LEU A 4 7.01 9.37 17.60
CA LEU A 4 6.88 7.92 17.54
C LEU A 4 7.77 7.16 16.53
N SER A 5 8.72 6.34 17.05
CA SER A 5 9.07 5.04 16.47
C SER A 5 8.98 4.97 14.93
N LEU A 6 9.95 5.56 14.25
CA LEU A 6 9.94 5.87 12.81
C LEU A 6 9.32 4.76 11.95
N LEU A 7 8.36 5.15 11.11
CA LEU A 7 8.05 4.39 9.91
C LEU A 7 9.36 4.19 9.13
N THR A 8 9.85 2.96 9.10
CA THR A 8 11.06 2.60 8.37
C THR A 8 10.72 1.90 7.06
N TYR A 9 9.49 1.43 6.91
CA TYR A 9 9.08 0.68 5.73
C TYR A 9 7.62 0.88 5.38
N ALA A 10 7.35 1.00 4.08
CA ALA A 10 6.01 0.90 3.52
C ALA A 10 5.90 -0.41 2.71
N GLN A 11 4.83 -1.17 2.93
CA GLN A 11 4.45 -2.27 2.05
C GLN A 11 3.20 -1.86 1.25
N ILE A 12 3.36 -1.80 -0.07
CA ILE A 12 2.30 -1.51 -1.03
C ILE A 12 1.83 -2.84 -1.59
N GLY A 13 0.59 -3.21 -1.30
CA GLY A 13 -0.02 -4.46 -1.73
C GLY A 13 -1.15 -4.22 -2.70
N LEU A 14 -1.18 -4.97 -3.80
CA LEU A 14 -2.36 -5.13 -4.65
C LEU A 14 -3.08 -6.41 -4.21
N TRP A 15 -4.31 -6.22 -3.78
CA TRP A 15 -5.22 -7.30 -3.42
C TRP A 15 -6.16 -7.56 -4.58
N ASP A 16 -6.33 -8.84 -4.90
CA ASP A 16 -7.37 -9.32 -5.80
C ASP A 16 -8.40 -10.05 -4.94
N ASN A 17 -9.40 -9.31 -4.48
CA ASN A 17 -10.52 -9.88 -3.73
C ASN A 17 -11.74 -9.91 -4.64
N ALA A 18 -11.95 -11.04 -5.31
CA ALA A 18 -13.26 -11.34 -5.88
C ALA A 18 -14.27 -11.55 -4.74
N ASP A 19 -15.43 -10.88 -4.80
CA ASP A 19 -16.47 -11.00 -3.78
C ASP A 19 -17.07 -12.41 -3.68
N LYS A 20 -17.06 -13.17 -4.78
CA LYS A 20 -17.58 -14.53 -4.85
C LYS A 20 -16.85 -15.36 -5.90
N PRO A 21 -16.65 -16.67 -5.67
CA PRO A 21 -16.19 -17.58 -6.72
C PRO A 21 -17.26 -17.70 -7.82
N GLU A 22 -16.82 -17.64 -9.07
CA GLU A 22 -17.62 -18.00 -10.24
C GLU A 22 -17.60 -19.52 -10.38
N THR A 23 -18.75 -20.18 -10.29
CA THR A 23 -18.85 -21.62 -10.53
C THR A 23 -18.88 -21.91 -12.03
N PHE A 24 -18.04 -22.85 -12.48
CA PHE A 24 -17.99 -23.34 -13.85
C PHE A 24 -17.93 -24.86 -13.86
N VAL A 25 -18.43 -25.50 -14.92
CA VAL A 25 -18.30 -26.96 -15.08
C VAL A 25 -16.99 -27.24 -15.80
N ASP A 26 -16.13 -28.07 -15.21
CA ASP A 26 -14.88 -28.49 -15.83
C ASP A 26 -15.20 -29.36 -17.06
N PRO A 27 -14.81 -28.95 -18.28
CA PRO A 27 -15.17 -29.69 -19.49
C PRO A 27 -14.46 -31.06 -19.60
N LYS A 28 -13.40 -31.32 -18.82
CA LYS A 28 -12.71 -32.61 -18.79
C LYS A 28 -13.28 -33.56 -17.74
N THR A 29 -13.72 -33.05 -16.60
CA THR A 29 -14.17 -33.90 -15.48
C THR A 29 -15.68 -33.86 -15.23
N GLY A 30 -16.42 -32.95 -15.89
CA GLY A 30 -17.85 -32.74 -15.69
C GLY A 30 -18.22 -32.19 -14.31
N GLN A 31 -17.24 -31.91 -13.45
CA GLN A 31 -17.49 -31.47 -12.08
C GLN A 31 -17.67 -29.95 -12.01
N MET A 32 -18.59 -29.52 -11.13
CA MET A 32 -18.69 -28.12 -10.78
C MET A 32 -17.41 -27.69 -10.04
N ARG A 33 -16.68 -26.76 -10.63
CA ARG A 33 -15.48 -26.15 -10.07
C ARG A 33 -15.73 -24.67 -9.82
N LYS A 34 -14.98 -24.11 -8.87
CA LYS A 34 -15.01 -22.68 -8.56
C LYS A 34 -13.79 -22.05 -9.22
N ARG A 35 -13.97 -21.06 -10.10
CA ARG A 35 -12.92 -20.14 -10.56
C ARG A 35 -13.18 -18.77 -9.97
N TYR A 36 -12.15 -18.10 -9.53
CA TYR A 36 -12.26 -16.68 -9.21
C TYR A 36 -12.01 -15.92 -10.53
N LYS A 37 -12.98 -15.15 -11.01
CA LYS A 37 -12.81 -14.28 -12.19
C LYS A 37 -13.47 -12.92 -11.94
N GLY A 38 -12.70 -11.87 -12.22
CA GLY A 38 -13.07 -10.47 -12.04
C GLY A 38 -12.06 -9.78 -11.11
N LEU A 39 -11.03 -9.17 -11.71
CA LEU A 39 -9.97 -8.46 -11.00
C LEU A 39 -10.57 -7.26 -10.25
N ARG A 40 -10.46 -7.25 -8.92
CA ARG A 40 -10.77 -6.07 -8.10
C ARG A 40 -9.52 -5.66 -7.35
N TYR A 41 -8.82 -4.66 -7.89
CA TYR A 41 -7.57 -4.18 -7.31
C TYR A 41 -7.85 -3.23 -6.14
N LYS A 42 -7.71 -3.73 -4.92
CA LYS A 42 -7.60 -2.88 -3.73
C LYS A 42 -6.12 -2.64 -3.45
N VAL A 43 -5.70 -1.39 -3.39
CA VAL A 43 -4.34 -1.05 -2.96
C VAL A 43 -4.35 -0.96 -1.44
N SER A 44 -3.49 -1.72 -0.77
CA SER A 44 -3.18 -1.51 0.65
C SER A 44 -1.84 -0.85 0.80
N ILE A 45 -1.74 0.09 1.72
CA ILE A 45 -0.47 0.65 2.17
C ILE A 45 -0.34 0.30 3.65
N GLU A 46 0.71 -0.41 4.01
CA GLU A 46 1.03 -0.77 5.38
C GLU A 46 2.30 -0.05 5.82
N GLY A 47 2.24 0.65 6.95
CA GLY A 47 3.35 1.38 7.53
C GLY A 47 3.94 0.64 8.74
N TRP A 48 5.23 0.31 8.65
CA TRP A 48 5.96 -0.50 9.63
C TRP A 48 7.07 0.27 10.29
N THR A 49 7.30 -0.02 11.57
CA THR A 49 8.35 0.62 12.38
C THR A 49 9.58 -0.27 12.59
N VAL A 50 9.67 -1.34 11.80
CA VAL A 50 10.78 -2.30 11.83
C VAL A 50 11.46 -2.33 10.44
N PRO A 51 12.78 -2.57 10.38
CA PRO A 51 13.49 -2.67 9.11
C PRO A 51 12.90 -3.70 8.16
N ALA A 52 13.09 -3.49 6.85
CA ALA A 52 12.64 -4.36 5.77
C ALA A 52 12.93 -5.85 5.99
N SER A 53 14.08 -6.17 6.58
CA SER A 53 14.54 -7.55 6.82
C SER A 53 13.71 -8.30 7.86
N LEU A 54 12.99 -7.59 8.74
CA LEU A 54 12.17 -8.16 9.81
C LEU A 54 10.69 -8.31 9.42
N ILE A 55 10.30 -7.78 8.26
CA ILE A 55 8.92 -7.82 7.79
C ILE A 55 8.69 -9.14 7.07
N GLN A 56 7.96 -10.05 7.72
CA GLN A 56 7.55 -11.31 7.10
C GLN A 56 6.60 -11.03 5.93
N LYS A 57 6.88 -11.62 4.77
CA LYS A 57 5.97 -11.56 3.61
C LYS A 57 4.61 -12.11 4.00
N ARG A 58 3.56 -11.29 3.89
CA ARG A 58 2.19 -11.77 4.06
C ARG A 58 1.79 -12.61 2.85
N SER A 59 1.33 -13.84 3.08
CA SER A 59 0.57 -14.58 2.09
C SER A 59 -0.85 -14.01 2.05
N GLY A 60 -1.20 -13.29 0.99
CA GLY A 60 -2.56 -12.75 0.82
C GLY A 60 -2.69 -11.69 -0.26
N ALA A 61 -1.73 -10.77 -0.35
CA ALA A 61 -1.64 -9.87 -1.49
C ALA A 61 -1.12 -10.66 -2.71
N GLN A 62 -1.76 -10.48 -3.87
CA GLN A 62 -1.32 -11.15 -5.11
C GLN A 62 0.02 -10.56 -5.58
N PHE A 63 0.20 -9.26 -5.35
CA PHE A 63 1.47 -8.57 -5.55
C PHE A 63 1.73 -7.65 -4.37
N SER A 64 2.93 -7.72 -3.80
CA SER A 64 3.41 -6.73 -2.85
C SER A 64 4.76 -6.17 -3.29
N ARG A 65 4.96 -4.89 -2.99
CA ARG A 65 6.24 -4.19 -3.12
C ARG A 65 6.53 -3.53 -1.80
N GLY A 66 7.75 -3.75 -1.34
CA GLY A 66 8.20 -3.16 -0.10
C GLY A 66 9.20 -2.05 -0.37
N VAL A 67 9.06 -0.96 0.38
CA VAL A 67 9.75 0.30 0.16
C VAL A 67 10.39 0.74 1.47
N GLN A 68 11.72 0.75 1.49
CA GLN A 68 12.46 1.29 2.61
C GLN A 68 12.36 2.81 2.60
N LEU A 69 11.79 3.36 3.67
CA LEU A 69 11.64 4.78 3.91
C LEU A 69 12.88 5.34 4.62
N ARG A 70 13.22 6.58 4.30
CA ARG A 70 14.34 7.36 4.85
C ARG A 70 13.94 8.83 4.92
N GLN A 71 14.45 9.55 5.90
CA GLN A 71 14.32 11.02 5.93
C GLN A 71 15.00 11.64 4.70
N ALA A 72 14.61 12.87 4.38
CA ALA A 72 15.15 13.69 3.28
C ALA A 72 16.67 13.55 3.10
N GLY A 73 17.45 13.84 4.14
CA GLY A 73 18.92 13.82 4.08
C GLY A 73 19.52 12.43 3.86
N GLU A 74 19.01 11.41 4.55
CA GLU A 74 19.46 10.02 4.35
C GLU A 74 19.07 9.47 2.98
N PHE A 75 17.93 9.91 2.45
CA PHE A 75 17.47 9.52 1.13
C PHE A 75 18.31 10.14 0.03
N GLU A 76 18.74 11.39 0.19
CA GLU A 76 19.67 12.05 -0.73
C GLU A 76 21.01 11.29 -0.83
N LEU A 77 21.57 10.88 0.32
CA LEU A 77 22.79 10.05 0.34
C LEU A 77 22.59 8.74 -0.42
N LYS A 78 21.43 8.08 -0.27
CA LYS A 78 21.11 6.87 -1.02
C LYS A 78 21.07 7.09 -2.53
N ILE A 79 20.47 8.19 -3.01
CA ILE A 79 20.45 8.52 -4.44
C ILE A 79 21.88 8.62 -4.99
N VAL A 80 22.80 9.20 -4.22
CA VAL A 80 24.22 9.32 -4.58
C VAL A 80 24.91 7.95 -4.62
N ASP A 81 24.72 7.10 -3.61
CA ASP A 81 25.39 5.80 -3.51
C ASP A 81 24.90 4.76 -4.53
N VAL A 82 23.61 4.77 -4.86
CA VAL A 82 23.02 3.87 -5.87
C VAL A 82 23.60 4.15 -7.26
N ASN A 83 23.77 5.43 -7.61
CA ASN A 83 24.43 5.84 -8.86
C ASN A 83 25.87 5.33 -8.96
N ARG A 84 26.52 5.03 -7.84
CA ARG A 84 27.89 4.53 -7.77
C ARG A 84 28.00 3.00 -7.80
N SER A 85 26.96 2.25 -7.42
CA SER A 85 27.10 0.84 -7.02
C SER A 85 26.41 -0.21 -7.88
N THR A 86 25.15 -0.07 -8.33
CA THR A 86 24.41 -1.24 -8.87
C THR A 86 23.23 -0.96 -9.81
N GLY A 87 22.85 0.30 -10.02
CA GLY A 87 21.78 0.67 -10.95
C GLY A 87 21.66 2.19 -10.99
N LYS A 88 21.60 2.79 -12.17
CA LYS A 88 21.61 4.25 -12.28
C LYS A 88 20.18 4.77 -12.24
N PHE A 89 19.93 5.77 -11.40
CA PHE A 89 18.81 6.68 -11.66
C PHE A 89 19.18 7.52 -12.88
N THR A 90 18.21 7.83 -13.75
CA THR A 90 18.42 8.90 -14.73
C THR A 90 18.69 10.21 -14.02
N ALA A 91 19.50 11.08 -14.64
CA ALA A 91 19.77 12.41 -14.08
C ALA A 91 18.47 13.20 -13.86
N ALA A 92 17.54 13.13 -14.82
CA ALA A 92 16.23 13.76 -14.73
C ALA A 92 15.45 13.31 -13.49
N PHE A 93 15.37 11.99 -13.24
CA PHE A 93 14.65 11.46 -12.08
C PHE A 93 15.34 11.82 -10.75
N ALA A 94 16.68 11.79 -10.72
CA ALA A 94 17.44 12.18 -9.53
C ALA A 94 17.22 13.66 -9.19
N ASP A 95 17.22 14.54 -10.20
CA ASP A 95 17.01 15.98 -10.02
C ASP A 95 15.56 16.31 -9.64
N GLU A 96 14.59 15.57 -10.18
CA GLU A 96 13.19 15.64 -9.77
C GLU A 96 13.03 15.31 -8.27
N LEU A 97 13.59 14.17 -7.82
CA LEU A 97 13.53 13.75 -6.42
C LEU A 97 14.21 14.77 -5.50
N ARG A 98 15.40 15.26 -5.85
CA ARG A 98 16.09 16.31 -5.07
C ARG A 98 15.26 17.59 -4.98
N SER A 99 14.68 18.03 -6.09
CA SER A 99 13.83 19.22 -6.12
C SER A 99 12.59 19.06 -5.24
N LEU A 100 12.03 17.85 -5.19
CA LEU A 100 10.89 17.55 -4.33
C LEU A 100 11.28 17.55 -2.85
N ILE A 101 12.38 16.88 -2.50
CA ILE A 101 12.93 16.86 -1.14
C ILE A 101 13.21 18.29 -0.64
N ALA A 102 13.83 19.14 -1.46
CA ALA A 102 14.17 20.51 -1.10
C ALA A 102 12.93 21.41 -0.85
N ARG A 103 11.75 21.03 -1.33
CA ARG A 103 10.50 21.80 -1.16
C ARG A 103 9.66 21.35 0.04
N ASN A 104 10.01 20.25 0.67
CA ASN A 104 9.21 19.57 1.68
C ASN A 104 9.88 19.60 3.07
N ASP A 105 9.18 19.08 4.07
CA ASP A 105 9.70 19.06 5.44
C ASP A 105 10.90 18.07 5.56
N PRO A 106 12.00 18.43 6.24
CA PRO A 106 13.12 17.52 6.49
C PRO A 106 12.73 16.20 7.17
N GLU A 107 11.65 16.20 7.95
CA GLU A 107 11.12 15.03 8.65
C GLU A 107 10.25 14.12 7.76
N ASP A 108 9.93 14.57 6.53
CA ASP A 108 9.23 13.73 5.57
C ASP A 108 10.10 12.54 5.16
N LEU A 109 9.42 11.43 4.89
CA LEU A 109 10.07 10.18 4.53
C LEU A 109 9.87 9.85 3.06
N TYR A 110 10.94 9.32 2.45
CA TYR A 110 11.00 9.01 1.04
C TYR A 110 11.49 7.58 0.80
N GLY A 111 10.98 6.97 -0.27
CA GLY A 111 11.40 5.65 -0.69
C GLY A 111 11.14 5.41 -2.16
N VAL A 112 12.07 4.74 -2.86
CA VAL A 112 11.85 4.29 -4.24
C VAL A 112 11.25 2.89 -4.28
N LEU A 113 10.34 2.67 -5.22
CA LEU A 113 9.87 1.32 -5.54
C LEU A 113 11.02 0.55 -6.22
N SER A 114 11.23 -0.68 -5.79
CA SER A 114 12.26 -1.55 -6.35
C SER A 114 11.79 -2.99 -6.46
N ASP A 115 12.34 -3.71 -7.44
CA ASP A 115 12.20 -5.15 -7.54
C ASP A 115 13.27 -5.81 -6.66
N ARG A 116 12.80 -6.63 -5.71
CA ARG A 116 13.54 -7.30 -4.61
C ARG A 116 14.06 -6.38 -3.50
N HIS A 117 14.18 -6.99 -2.31
CA HIS A 117 14.60 -6.43 -1.01
C HIS A 117 15.88 -5.57 -1.07
N GLY A 118 15.80 -4.36 -1.62
CA GLY A 118 16.91 -3.41 -1.61
C GLY A 118 17.69 -3.24 -2.92
N GLY A 119 17.16 -3.63 -4.08
CA GLY A 119 17.57 -2.99 -5.35
C GLY A 119 18.45 -3.80 -6.29
N PHE A 120 17.80 -4.62 -7.13
CA PHE A 120 18.39 -4.98 -8.42
C PHE A 120 17.77 -4.20 -9.59
N ARG A 121 16.57 -3.64 -9.39
CA ARG A 121 15.90 -2.79 -10.37
C ARG A 121 15.07 -1.75 -9.64
N TYR A 122 15.36 -0.47 -9.88
CA TYR A 122 14.49 0.62 -9.47
C TYR A 122 13.45 0.87 -10.56
N PHE A 123 12.27 1.30 -10.15
CA PHE A 123 11.25 1.77 -11.07
C PHE A 123 11.37 3.29 -11.15
N GLU A 124 11.92 3.80 -12.26
CA GLU A 124 11.99 5.24 -12.50
C GLU A 124 10.61 5.86 -12.46
N HIS A 125 10.50 7.09 -11.95
CA HIS A 125 9.23 7.79 -11.74
C HIS A 125 8.26 7.09 -10.79
N GLN A 126 8.73 6.12 -9.98
CA GLN A 126 7.92 5.43 -8.99
C GLN A 126 8.52 5.53 -7.58
N TYR A 127 7.93 6.37 -6.74
CA TYR A 127 8.40 6.60 -5.38
C TYR A 127 7.26 6.87 -4.39
N VAL A 128 7.60 6.78 -3.11
CA VAL A 128 6.72 6.97 -1.97
C VAL A 128 7.22 8.18 -1.21
N HIS A 129 6.28 9.07 -0.88
CA HIS A 129 6.47 10.19 0.03
C HIS A 129 5.50 10.02 1.20
N VAL A 130 6.01 10.16 2.41
CA VAL A 130 5.21 10.10 3.64
C VAL A 130 5.42 11.40 4.40
N ARG A 131 4.31 12.08 4.67
CA ARG A 131 4.26 13.25 5.56
C ARG A 131 3.47 12.91 6.82
N PHE A 132 3.71 13.66 7.88
CA PHE A 132 2.96 13.50 9.13
C PHE A 132 1.97 14.64 9.29
N THR A 133 0.69 14.31 9.46
CA THR A 133 -0.40 15.26 9.66
C THR A 133 -1.08 15.01 11.01
N THR A 134 -1.98 15.90 11.40
CA THR A 134 -2.78 15.75 12.61
C THR A 134 -4.18 15.30 12.22
N ASP A 135 -4.70 14.26 12.86
CA ASP A 135 -6.08 13.80 12.67
C ASP A 135 -7.10 14.65 13.45
N ASP A 136 -8.39 14.35 13.26
CA ASP A 136 -9.49 15.06 13.93
C ASP A 136 -9.46 14.95 15.46
N GLU A 137 -8.72 13.97 16.00
CA GLU A 137 -8.54 13.74 17.44
C GLU A 137 -7.26 14.39 17.98
N GLY A 138 -6.49 15.10 17.14
CA GLY A 138 -5.25 15.76 17.52
C GLY A 138 -4.03 14.85 17.51
N ALA A 139 -4.14 13.61 17.05
CA ALA A 139 -3.04 12.65 16.99
C ALA A 139 -2.24 12.80 15.69
N THR A 140 -0.91 12.67 15.79
CA THR A 140 -0.04 12.65 14.61
C THR A 140 -0.17 11.33 13.86
N VAL A 141 -0.55 11.39 12.58
CA VAL A 141 -0.76 10.25 11.70
C VAL A 141 0.00 10.43 10.38
N PRO A 142 0.49 9.34 9.76
CA PRO A 142 1.15 9.43 8.47
C PRO A 142 0.13 9.51 7.35
N GLU A 143 0.42 10.34 6.35
CA GLU A 143 -0.25 10.41 5.07
C GLU A 143 0.74 9.99 3.98
N VAL A 144 0.31 9.11 3.07
CA VAL A 144 1.21 8.50 2.09
C VAL A 144 0.82 8.89 0.69
N THR A 145 1.76 9.46 -0.04
CA THR A 145 1.62 9.73 -1.46
C THR A 145 2.47 8.74 -2.27
N LEU A 146 1.82 8.02 -3.18
CA LEU A 146 2.47 7.16 -4.17
C LEU A 146 2.53 7.91 -5.49
N HIS A 147 3.75 8.13 -5.99
CA HIS A 147 3.99 8.68 -7.31
C HIS A 147 4.34 7.52 -8.25
N VAL A 148 3.64 7.43 -9.39
CA VAL A 148 3.83 6.36 -10.39
C VAL A 148 3.67 6.96 -11.78
N ASP A 149 4.75 7.06 -12.54
CA ASP A 149 4.76 7.46 -13.96
C ASP A 149 3.98 8.78 -14.20
N GLY A 150 4.23 9.79 -13.35
CA GLY A 150 3.56 11.09 -13.40
C GLY A 150 2.14 11.11 -12.82
N GLN A 151 1.62 9.98 -12.36
CA GLN A 151 0.37 9.91 -11.61
C GLN A 151 0.63 9.95 -10.12
N THR A 152 -0.25 10.64 -9.39
CA THR A 152 -0.22 10.69 -7.94
C THR A 152 -1.40 9.92 -7.38
N LEU A 153 -1.13 9.07 -6.40
CA LEU A 153 -2.13 8.46 -5.54
C LEU A 153 -1.86 8.88 -4.11
N VAL A 154 -2.75 9.72 -3.56
CA VAL A 154 -2.73 10.06 -2.15
C VAL A 154 -3.58 9.04 -1.41
N ALA A 155 -2.95 8.33 -0.48
CA ALA A 155 -3.65 7.67 0.60
C ALA A 155 -3.70 8.66 1.76
N ASP A 156 -4.91 9.09 2.10
CA ASP A 156 -5.17 9.94 3.25
C ASP A 156 -4.65 9.29 4.55
N GLN A 157 -4.90 9.97 5.68
CA GLN A 157 -4.49 9.56 7.03
C GLN A 157 -4.57 8.04 7.24
N MET A 158 -3.41 7.40 7.39
CA MET A 158 -3.36 5.98 7.67
C MET A 158 -3.80 5.70 9.10
N THR A 159 -4.53 4.61 9.32
CA THR A 159 -5.10 4.31 10.63
C THR A 159 -4.50 3.05 11.25
N ALA A 160 -4.58 2.94 12.58
CA ALA A 160 -4.27 1.70 13.30
C ALA A 160 -5.52 0.84 13.59
N LYS A 161 -6.71 1.32 13.20
CA LYS A 161 -8.03 0.79 13.61
C LYS A 161 -8.22 -0.69 13.26
N PHE A 162 -7.62 -1.15 12.15
CA PHE A 162 -7.80 -2.51 11.62
C PHE A 162 -6.60 -3.43 11.84
N ILE A 163 -5.66 -3.06 12.72
CA ILE A 163 -4.44 -3.84 12.99
C ILE A 163 -4.68 -4.79 14.17
N SER A 164 -4.59 -6.10 13.92
CA SER A 164 -4.69 -7.11 14.99
C SER A 164 -3.52 -7.03 15.99
N PRO A 165 -3.69 -7.51 17.23
CA PRO A 165 -2.60 -7.58 18.22
C PRO A 165 -1.36 -8.32 17.70
N LYS A 166 -1.54 -9.40 16.93
CA LYS A 166 -0.44 -10.15 16.31
C LYS A 166 0.35 -9.30 15.32
N GLN A 167 -0.35 -8.56 14.44
CA GLN A 167 0.30 -7.65 13.49
C GLN A 167 1.02 -6.50 14.21
N ARG A 168 0.42 -5.97 15.27
CA ARG A 168 1.04 -4.94 16.10
C ARG A 168 2.31 -5.45 16.77
N GLY A 169 2.28 -6.68 17.32
CA GLY A 169 3.45 -7.34 17.88
C GLY A 169 4.57 -7.56 16.85
N ALA A 170 4.22 -7.74 15.56
CA ALA A 170 5.18 -7.87 14.47
C ALA A 170 5.73 -6.53 13.93
N GLY A 171 5.28 -5.38 14.46
CA GLY A 171 5.79 -4.06 14.08
C GLY A 171 4.93 -3.27 13.08
N LEU A 172 3.75 -3.77 12.70
CA LEU A 172 2.78 -2.99 11.92
C LEU A 172 2.15 -1.91 12.81
N ARG A 173 2.12 -0.66 12.33
CA ARG A 173 1.55 0.47 13.08
C ARG A 173 0.44 1.20 12.34
N TYR A 174 0.53 1.25 11.02
CA TYR A 174 -0.42 1.98 10.20
C TYR A 174 -0.88 1.15 9.02
N HIS A 175 -2.14 1.29 8.64
CA HIS A 175 -2.73 0.61 7.51
C HIS A 175 -3.77 1.51 6.86
N GLN A 176 -3.66 1.64 5.54
CA GLN A 176 -4.69 2.26 4.73
C GLN A 176 -5.05 1.38 3.55
N TYR A 177 -6.32 1.46 3.19
CA TYR A 177 -6.88 0.82 2.03
C TYR A 177 -7.34 1.89 1.06
N VAL A 178 -6.74 1.92 -0.13
CA VAL A 178 -7.17 2.77 -1.22
C VAL A 178 -8.05 1.95 -2.14
N ASP A 179 -9.27 2.41 -2.31
CA ASP A 179 -10.27 1.81 -3.19
C ASP A 179 -10.53 2.74 -4.38
N ARG A 180 -9.81 2.52 -5.48
CA ARG A 180 -10.00 3.27 -6.73
C ARG A 180 -11.13 2.71 -7.60
N CYS A 181 -11.79 1.63 -7.20
CA CYS A 181 -12.81 0.98 -8.02
C CYS A 181 -14.23 1.15 -7.47
N GLY A 182 -14.43 1.99 -6.44
CA GLY A 182 -15.74 2.20 -5.82
C GLY A 182 -16.27 0.93 -5.13
N TYR A 183 -15.39 0.02 -4.73
CA TYR A 183 -15.77 -1.29 -4.18
C TYR A 183 -16.47 -1.18 -2.81
N ALA A 184 -16.04 -0.29 -1.93
CA ALA A 184 -16.62 -0.06 -0.61
C ALA A 184 -18.05 0.48 -0.74
N GLU A 185 -18.27 1.41 -1.66
CA GLU A 185 -19.60 1.93 -2.01
C GLU A 185 -20.47 0.85 -2.68
N HIS A 186 -19.89 0.04 -3.58
CA HIS A 186 -20.56 -1.09 -4.19
C HIS A 186 -20.98 -2.17 -3.18
N VAL A 187 -20.14 -2.48 -2.18
CA VAL A 187 -20.46 -3.44 -1.11
C VAL A 187 -21.51 -2.87 -0.17
N ALA A 188 -21.40 -1.60 0.21
CA ALA A 188 -22.40 -0.92 1.05
C ALA A 188 -23.77 -0.91 0.36
N SER A 189 -23.83 -0.57 -0.94
CA SER A 189 -25.06 -0.59 -1.73
C SER A 189 -25.62 -2.01 -1.91
N GLN A 190 -24.79 -3.03 -2.17
CA GLN A 190 -25.27 -4.42 -2.22
C GLN A 190 -25.80 -4.90 -0.87
N ARG A 191 -25.15 -4.54 0.25
CA ARG A 191 -25.59 -4.91 1.59
C ARG A 191 -26.91 -4.22 1.94
N ALA A 192 -27.03 -2.93 1.63
CA ALA A 192 -28.28 -2.18 1.78
C ALA A 192 -29.40 -2.80 0.92
N ALA A 193 -29.12 -3.14 -0.34
CA ALA A 193 -30.08 -3.79 -1.23
C ALA A 193 -30.53 -5.17 -0.71
N ARG A 194 -29.62 -5.98 -0.14
CA ARG A 194 -29.99 -7.28 0.48
C ARG A 194 -30.79 -7.11 1.76
N LEU A 195 -30.47 -6.11 2.57
CA LEU A 195 -31.23 -5.82 3.79
C LEU A 195 -32.60 -5.20 3.51
N ALA A 196 -32.77 -4.56 2.35
CA ALA A 196 -34.03 -4.01 1.89
C ALA A 196 -34.93 -5.01 1.15
N GLN A 197 -34.45 -6.24 0.88
CA GLN A 197 -35.30 -7.30 0.34
C GLN A 197 -36.26 -7.79 1.43
N PRO A 198 -37.58 -7.77 1.21
CA PRO A 198 -38.51 -8.39 2.15
C PRO A 198 -38.16 -9.87 2.27
N VAL A 199 -38.08 -10.38 3.50
CA VAL A 199 -37.96 -11.81 3.76
C VAL A 199 -39.23 -12.44 3.20
N GLY A 200 -39.15 -12.93 1.96
CA GLY A 200 -40.24 -13.62 1.31
C GLY A 200 -40.63 -14.80 2.17
N GLY A 201 -41.77 -14.67 2.84
CA GLY A 201 -42.35 -15.71 3.66
C GLY A 201 -42.48 -16.99 2.85
N SER A 202 -41.92 -18.06 3.37
CA SER A 202 -42.29 -19.41 3.00
C SER A 202 -43.77 -19.59 3.32
N GLN A 203 -44.64 -19.55 2.31
CA GLN A 203 -45.93 -20.23 2.38
C GLN A 203 -45.79 -21.53 1.60
N ALA A 204 -45.65 -22.60 2.37
CA ALA A 204 -46.05 -23.95 2.00
C ALA A 204 -47.58 -24.06 2.04
#